data_AF-A0A520PKV2-F1
#
_entry.id   AF-A0A520PKV2-F1
#
_cell.length_a   1.000
_cell.length_b   1.000
_cell.length_c   1.000
_cell.angle_alpha   90.00
_cell.angle_beta   90.00
_cell.angle_gamma   90.00
#
_symmetry.space_group_name_H-M   'P 1'
#
loop_
_entity.id
_entity.type
_entity.pdbx_description
1 polymer ?
#
loop_
_entity_poly.entity_id
_entity_poly.type
_entity_poly.pdbx_seq_one_letter_code
_entity_poly.pdbx_strand_id
1 'polypeptide(L)'
;MLETLKGPKVLPVAKIEFEGFEGNEIRLVDYAAKWNTESEAFLRTPRRFPQKCFNSQLFEQLEELSLRCWNLFSLNGAARVDFRLDEGGQPRILEVNANPCLSPGAGFSASADQAGISFQELIEQLVEAGLRNSSNFHFPVITQKNA
;
A
#
# COMPACT_ATOMS: atom_id res chain seq x y z
N MET A 1 -2.43 -2.84 -2.98
CA MET A 1 -2.86 -3.91 -3.91
C MET A 1 -2.19 -5.19 -3.50
N LEU A 2 -2.92 -6.28 -3.53
CA LEU A 2 -2.45 -7.62 -3.20
C LEU A 2 -2.79 -8.56 -4.36
N GLU A 3 -1.83 -9.35 -4.82
CA GLU A 3 -2.08 -10.35 -5.85
C GLU A 3 -2.94 -11.50 -5.29
N THR A 4 -3.96 -11.90 -6.04
CA THR A 4 -4.82 -13.05 -5.73
C THR A 4 -4.90 -13.98 -6.92
N LEU A 5 -5.51 -15.16 -6.76
CA LEU A 5 -5.77 -16.09 -7.86
C LEU A 5 -6.62 -15.49 -9.01
N LYS A 6 -7.36 -14.41 -8.75
CA LYS A 6 -8.19 -13.71 -9.74
C LYS A 6 -7.49 -12.46 -10.32
N GLY A 7 -6.22 -12.24 -9.98
CA GLY A 7 -5.46 -11.04 -10.33
C GLY A 7 -5.32 -10.06 -9.14
N PRO A 8 -4.87 -8.81 -9.40
CA PRO A 8 -4.66 -7.82 -8.35
C PRO A 8 -5.98 -7.40 -7.69
N LYS A 9 -6.00 -7.43 -6.36
CA LYS A 9 -7.05 -6.86 -5.52
C LYS A 9 -6.60 -5.50 -5.00
N VAL A 10 -7.39 -4.46 -5.25
CA VAL A 10 -7.23 -3.16 -4.57
C VAL A 10 -7.77 -3.31 -3.15
N LEU A 11 -6.94 -2.94 -2.16
CA LEU A 11 -7.29 -3.00 -0.74
C LEU A 11 -7.99 -1.68 -0.34
N PRO A 12 -8.72 -1.64 0.80
CA PRO A 12 -9.29 -0.41 1.35
C PRO A 12 -8.32 0.77 1.31
N VAL A 13 -8.81 1.89 0.79
CA VAL A 13 -8.01 3.11 0.62
C VAL A 13 -7.77 3.75 1.98
N ALA A 14 -6.49 3.86 2.36
CA ALA A 14 -6.06 4.62 3.52
C ALA A 14 -5.90 6.11 3.14
N LYS A 15 -6.44 7.00 3.96
CA LYS A 15 -6.24 8.45 3.88
C LYS A 15 -5.38 8.90 5.05
N ILE A 16 -4.31 9.66 4.78
CA ILE A 16 -3.62 10.43 5.83
C ILE A 16 -4.30 11.79 5.93
N GLU A 17 -4.76 12.13 7.12
CA GLU A 17 -5.29 13.47 7.41
C GLU A 17 -4.19 14.35 7.99
N PHE A 18 -4.31 15.66 7.82
CA PHE A 18 -3.38 16.63 8.39
C PHE A 18 -4.17 17.46 9.42
N GLU A 19 -4.29 16.93 10.63
CA GLU A 19 -5.11 17.51 11.69
C GLU A 19 -4.36 18.67 12.37
N GLY A 20 -5.03 19.81 12.54
CA GLY A 20 -4.46 21.00 13.18
C GLY A 20 -3.35 21.70 12.37
N PHE A 21 -3.21 21.45 11.07
CA PHE A 21 -2.29 22.19 10.20
C PHE A 21 -2.92 23.50 9.71
N GLU A 22 -2.28 24.63 10.04
CA GLU A 22 -2.77 25.99 9.78
C GLU A 22 -1.97 26.71 8.68
N GLY A 23 -2.64 27.65 7.99
CA GLY A 23 -2.02 28.53 7.00
C GLY A 23 -1.15 27.81 5.98
N ASN A 24 0.14 28.18 5.95
CA ASN A 24 1.15 27.66 5.03
C ASN A 24 2.04 26.57 5.64
N GLU A 25 1.62 25.93 6.75
CA GLU A 25 2.35 24.78 7.28
C GLU A 25 2.47 23.67 6.22
N ILE A 26 3.67 23.07 6.16
CA ILE A 26 3.97 22.05 5.16
C ILE A 26 3.23 20.75 5.53
N ARG A 27 2.26 20.38 4.71
CA ARG A 27 1.55 19.10 4.80
C ARG A 27 2.35 18.00 4.11
N LEU A 28 3.31 17.46 4.85
CA LEU A 28 4.22 16.38 4.43
C LEU A 28 4.30 15.30 5.51
N VAL A 29 4.28 14.04 5.10
CA VAL A 29 4.52 12.90 5.98
C VAL A 29 6.00 12.54 5.91
N ASP A 30 6.79 13.15 6.78
CA ASP A 30 8.24 12.94 6.89
C ASP A 30 8.59 11.70 7.73
N TYR A 31 9.87 11.56 8.11
CA TYR A 31 10.30 10.42 8.93
C TYR A 31 9.65 10.42 10.33
N ALA A 32 9.57 11.58 10.99
CA ALA A 32 9.00 11.68 12.33
C ALA A 32 7.52 11.32 12.30
N ALA A 33 6.78 11.85 11.33
CA ALA A 33 5.37 11.54 11.09
C ALA A 33 5.12 10.05 10.77
N LYS A 34 6.11 9.33 10.22
CA LYS A 34 5.99 7.90 9.90
C LYS A 34 6.36 6.97 11.05
N TRP A 35 7.44 7.26 11.75
CA TRP A 35 8.13 6.26 12.57
C TRP A 35 8.27 6.65 14.05
N ASN A 36 8.08 7.92 14.40
CA ASN A 36 8.13 8.35 15.79
C ASN A 36 6.72 8.56 16.32
N THR A 37 6.17 7.52 16.96
CA THR A 37 4.82 7.52 17.54
C THR A 37 4.58 8.57 18.61
N GLU A 38 5.66 9.11 19.20
CA GLU A 38 5.61 10.15 20.24
C GLU A 38 5.75 11.56 19.66
N SER A 39 6.04 11.69 18.36
CA SER A 39 6.19 12.99 17.72
C SER A 39 4.84 13.65 17.48
N GLU A 40 4.80 14.98 17.61
CA GLU A 40 3.62 15.78 17.27
C GLU A 40 3.19 15.54 15.81
N ALA A 41 4.17 15.44 14.91
CA ALA A 41 3.92 15.17 13.49
C ALA A 41 3.15 13.86 13.28
N PHE A 42 3.52 12.79 13.98
CA PHE A 42 2.82 11.50 13.90
C PHE A 42 1.38 11.62 14.40
N LEU A 43 1.19 12.27 15.55
CA LEU A 43 -0.13 12.46 16.16
C LEU A 43 -1.07 13.31 15.28
N ARG A 44 -0.53 14.31 14.58
CA ARG A 44 -1.26 15.20 13.67
C ARG A 44 -1.46 14.62 12.27
N THR A 45 -0.88 13.46 11.96
CA THR A 45 -1.06 12.77 10.67
C THR A 45 -1.75 11.40 10.79
N PRO A 46 -2.96 11.31 11.37
CA PRO A 46 -3.60 10.03 11.56
C PRO A 46 -4.04 9.41 10.22
N ARG A 47 -3.95 8.08 10.17
CA ARG A 47 -4.55 7.29 9.09
C ARG A 47 -6.01 7.03 9.40
N ARG A 48 -6.87 7.28 8.40
CA ARG A 48 -8.30 6.94 8.40
C ARG A 48 -8.64 6.05 7.20
N PHE A 49 -9.71 5.30 7.32
CA PHE A 49 -10.28 4.50 6.23
C PHE A 49 -11.68 5.04 5.89
N PRO A 50 -11.79 6.03 4.98
CA PRO A 50 -13.08 6.55 4.58
C PRO A 50 -13.92 5.48 3.87
N GLN A 51 -15.23 5.51 4.06
CA GLN A 51 -16.13 4.60 3.35
C GLN A 51 -16.31 5.05 1.89
N LYS A 52 -16.27 4.11 0.96
CA LYS A 52 -16.42 4.35 -0.49
C LYS A 52 -17.72 5.10 -0.82
N CYS A 53 -18.80 4.88 -0.06
CA CYS A 53 -20.09 5.54 -0.29
C CYS A 53 -20.06 7.07 -0.14
N PHE A 54 -19.09 7.63 0.57
CA PHE A 54 -18.99 9.09 0.75
C PHE A 54 -18.43 9.81 -0.49
N ASN A 55 -17.69 9.11 -1.35
CA ASN A 55 -17.16 9.66 -2.60
C ASN A 55 -16.83 8.53 -3.58
N SER A 56 -17.86 7.87 -4.11
CA SER A 56 -17.68 6.68 -4.97
C SER A 56 -16.82 6.97 -6.19
N GLN A 57 -17.01 8.12 -6.83
CA GLN A 57 -16.27 8.53 -8.02
C GLN A 57 -14.76 8.61 -7.76
N LEU A 58 -14.34 9.27 -6.67
CA LEU A 58 -12.92 9.34 -6.34
C LEU A 58 -12.33 7.95 -6.08
N PHE A 59 -13.04 7.10 -5.35
CA PHE A 59 -12.57 5.74 -5.05
C PHE A 59 -12.44 4.88 -6.30
N GLU A 60 -13.39 4.98 -7.23
CA GLU A 60 -13.33 4.31 -8.53
C GLU A 60 -12.14 4.80 -9.35
N GLN A 61 -11.87 6.10 -9.37
CA GLN A 61 -10.69 6.67 -10.03
C GLN A 61 -9.38 6.17 -9.41
N LEU A 62 -9.28 6.13 -8.06
CA LEU A 62 -8.10 5.62 -7.36
C LEU A 62 -7.87 4.12 -7.66
N GLU A 63 -8.95 3.34 -7.68
CA GLU A 63 -8.93 1.91 -8.01
C GLU A 63 -8.46 1.68 -9.45
N GLU A 64 -9.05 2.40 -10.42
CA GLU A 64 -8.67 2.34 -11.83
C GLU A 64 -7.20 2.71 -12.04
N LEU A 65 -6.76 3.84 -11.48
CA LEU A 65 -5.36 4.29 -11.60
C LEU A 65 -4.39 3.29 -10.97
N SER A 66 -4.74 2.71 -9.82
CA SER A 66 -3.91 1.70 -9.16
C SER A 66 -3.75 0.44 -10.04
N LEU A 67 -4.84 -0.05 -10.63
CA LEU A 67 -4.81 -1.20 -11.53
C LEU A 67 -4.05 -0.89 -12.83
N ARG A 68 -4.15 0.33 -13.35
CA ARG A 68 -3.33 0.78 -14.47
C ARG A 68 -1.84 0.78 -14.13
N CYS A 69 -1.45 1.27 -12.96
CA CYS A 69 -0.07 1.17 -12.48
C CYS A 69 0.39 -0.29 -12.34
N TRP A 70 -0.46 -1.17 -11.81
CA TRP A 70 -0.15 -2.60 -11.70
C TRP A 70 0.26 -3.20 -13.05
N ASN A 71 -0.56 -2.97 -14.07
CA ASN A 71 -0.30 -3.50 -15.41
C ASN A 71 0.89 -2.81 -16.09
N LEU A 72 0.97 -1.48 -16.00
CA LEU A 72 2.00 -0.69 -16.68
C LEU A 72 3.41 -1.03 -16.18
N PHE A 73 3.57 -1.26 -14.87
CA PHE A 73 4.86 -1.57 -14.25
C PHE A 73 5.10 -3.08 -14.07
N SER A 74 4.22 -3.94 -14.62
CA SER A 74 4.31 -5.40 -14.47
C SER A 74 4.45 -5.84 -13.01
N LEU A 75 3.69 -5.21 -12.11
CA LEU A 75 3.74 -5.49 -10.67
C LEU A 75 3.18 -6.89 -10.37
N ASN A 76 3.68 -7.50 -9.30
CA ASN A 76 3.23 -8.80 -8.81
C ASN A 76 3.39 -8.87 -7.28
N GLY A 77 2.78 -9.87 -6.64
CA GLY A 77 2.81 -10.06 -5.18
C GLY A 77 2.06 -8.98 -4.41
N ALA A 78 2.70 -7.84 -4.18
CA ALA A 78 2.07 -6.67 -3.56
C ALA A 78 2.66 -5.37 -4.06
N ALA A 79 1.82 -4.33 -4.06
CA ALA A 79 2.25 -2.98 -4.35
C ALA A 79 1.37 -1.97 -3.64
N ARG A 80 1.92 -0.79 -3.37
CA ARG A 80 1.17 0.39 -2.90
C ARG A 80 1.31 1.51 -3.92
N VAL A 81 0.22 2.20 -4.21
CA VAL A 81 0.24 3.42 -5.02
C VAL A 81 -0.23 4.54 -4.12
N ASP A 82 0.62 5.54 -3.97
CA ASP A 82 0.34 6.70 -3.12
C ASP A 82 -0.15 7.84 -3.99
N PHE A 83 -1.18 8.53 -3.51
CA PHE A 83 -1.82 9.62 -4.23
C PHE A 83 -1.82 10.90 -3.40
N ARG A 84 -1.82 12.04 -4.09
CA ARG A 84 -2.15 13.34 -3.52
C ARG A 84 -3.24 13.98 -4.36
N LEU A 85 -4.26 14.52 -3.72
CA LEU A 85 -5.28 15.30 -4.41
C LEU A 85 -4.70 16.68 -4.74
N ASP A 86 -4.94 17.17 -5.95
CA ASP A 86 -4.67 18.56 -6.32
C ASP A 86 -5.77 19.51 -5.79
N GLU A 87 -5.64 20.80 -6.10
CA GLU A 87 -6.60 21.84 -5.67
C GLU A 87 -8.03 21.59 -6.19
N GLY A 88 -8.17 20.89 -7.32
CA GLY A 88 -9.46 20.50 -7.90
C GLY A 88 -9.99 19.17 -7.36
N GLY A 89 -9.33 18.59 -6.36
CA GLY A 89 -9.68 17.29 -5.79
C GLY A 89 -9.35 16.10 -6.69
N GLN A 90 -8.57 16.29 -7.76
CA GLN A 90 -8.20 15.20 -8.68
C GLN A 90 -6.99 14.42 -8.14
N PRO A 91 -7.02 13.09 -8.17
CA PRO A 91 -5.91 12.28 -7.70
C PRO A 91 -4.71 12.36 -8.64
N ARG A 92 -3.55 12.69 -8.06
CA ARG A 92 -2.23 12.63 -8.71
C ARG A 92 -1.41 11.52 -8.08
N ILE A 93 -0.84 10.65 -8.90
CA ILE A 93 0.06 9.58 -8.42
C ILE A 93 1.35 10.26 -7.91
N LEU A 94 1.69 9.99 -6.66
CA LEU A 94 2.90 10.46 -6.01
C LEU A 94 4.02 9.41 -6.09
N GLU A 95 3.69 8.15 -5.81
CA GLU A 95 4.66 7.04 -5.74
C GLU A 95 3.98 5.73 -6.16
N VAL A 96 4.73 4.86 -6.84
CA VAL A 96 4.39 3.44 -7.01
C VAL A 96 5.44 2.62 -6.27
N ASN A 97 5.04 2.03 -5.15
CA ASN A 97 5.90 1.25 -4.28
C ASN A 97 5.67 -0.25 -4.52
N ALA A 98 6.61 -0.90 -5.22
CA ALA A 98 6.55 -2.32 -5.56
C ALA A 98 6.97 -3.27 -4.42
N ASN A 99 7.44 -2.75 -3.29
CA ASN A 99 7.79 -3.54 -2.11
C ASN A 99 7.34 -2.80 -0.84
N PRO A 100 6.03 -2.68 -0.60
CA PRO A 100 5.54 -1.89 0.51
C PRO A 100 5.91 -2.53 1.84
N CYS A 101 6.21 -1.69 2.84
CA CYS A 101 6.54 -2.13 4.19
C CYS A 101 5.45 -3.03 4.78
N LEU A 102 5.86 -4.21 5.26
CA LEU A 102 4.98 -5.22 5.84
C LEU A 102 4.80 -5.09 7.35
N SER A 103 5.60 -4.26 8.04
CA SER A 103 5.55 -4.16 9.51
C SER A 103 4.11 -4.00 10.01
N PRO A 104 3.71 -4.67 11.12
CA PRO A 104 2.36 -4.54 11.65
C PRO A 104 1.96 -3.07 11.84
N GLY A 105 0.79 -2.68 11.34
CA GLY A 105 0.30 -1.31 11.40
C GLY A 105 0.86 -0.36 10.33
N ALA A 106 1.85 -0.75 9.52
CA ALA A 106 2.30 0.03 8.36
C ALA A 106 1.19 0.17 7.31
N GLY A 107 1.35 1.10 6.36
CA GLY A 107 0.30 1.47 5.40
C GLY A 107 -0.33 0.29 4.64
N PHE A 108 0.48 -0.67 4.21
CA PHE A 108 -0.01 -1.83 3.46
C PHE A 108 -0.67 -2.87 4.36
N SER A 109 -0.01 -3.29 5.45
CA SER A 109 -0.56 -4.26 6.39
C SER A 109 -1.85 -3.76 7.05
N ALA A 110 -1.96 -2.47 7.36
CA ALA A 110 -3.21 -1.90 7.88
C ALA A 110 -4.35 -1.86 6.85
N SER A 111 -4.04 -1.69 5.56
CA SER A 111 -5.07 -1.76 4.52
C SER A 111 -5.56 -3.20 4.34
N ALA A 112 -4.68 -4.19 4.52
CA ALA A 112 -5.06 -5.61 4.52
C ALA A 112 -5.92 -5.95 5.75
N ASP A 113 -5.52 -5.50 6.94
CA ASP A 113 -6.29 -5.67 8.18
C ASP A 113 -7.69 -5.05 8.05
N GLN A 114 -7.79 -3.84 7.48
CA GLN A 114 -9.08 -3.20 7.19
C GLN A 114 -9.95 -4.01 6.20
N ALA A 115 -9.35 -4.85 5.35
CA ALA A 115 -10.05 -5.77 4.46
C ALA A 115 -10.44 -7.09 5.14
N GLY A 116 -10.19 -7.25 6.44
CA GLY A 116 -10.38 -8.48 7.19
C GLY A 116 -9.34 -9.55 6.91
N ILE A 117 -8.17 -9.18 6.39
CA ILE A 117 -7.05 -10.10 6.14
C ILE A 117 -6.08 -9.96 7.31
N SER A 118 -5.96 -11.01 8.12
CA SER A 118 -5.00 -11.04 9.23
C SER A 118 -3.56 -10.97 8.71
N PHE A 119 -2.65 -10.55 9.58
CA PHE A 119 -1.23 -10.47 9.20
C PHE A 119 -0.67 -11.83 8.74
N GLN A 120 -1.09 -12.92 9.39
CA GLN A 120 -0.69 -14.27 8.97
C GLN A 120 -1.19 -14.60 7.55
N GLU A 121 -2.48 -14.41 7.29
CA GLU A 121 -3.07 -14.66 5.96
C GLU A 121 -2.45 -13.77 4.88
N LEU A 122 -2.05 -12.53 5.23
CA LEU A 122 -1.34 -11.64 4.32
C LEU A 122 0.02 -12.23 3.92
N ILE A 123 0.81 -12.71 4.89
CA ILE A 123 2.11 -13.32 4.61
C ILE A 123 1.95 -14.59 3.78
N GLU A 124 0.99 -15.45 4.11
CA GLU A 124 0.68 -16.66 3.35
C GLU A 124 0.34 -16.33 1.89
N GLN A 125 -0.55 -15.36 1.63
CA GLN A 125 -0.91 -14.93 0.28
C GLN A 125 0.29 -14.39 -0.52
N LEU A 126 1.21 -13.66 0.14
CA LEU A 126 2.43 -13.15 -0.50
C LEU A 126 3.40 -14.28 -0.87
N VAL A 127 3.59 -15.26 0.02
CA VAL A 127 4.43 -16.44 -0.25
C VAL A 127 3.84 -17.25 -1.40
N GLU A 128 2.54 -17.50 -1.39
CA GLU A 128 1.86 -18.19 -2.48
C GLU A 128 1.99 -17.44 -3.81
N ALA A 129 1.86 -16.11 -3.81
CA ALA A 129 2.10 -15.29 -5.01
C ALA A 129 3.53 -15.44 -5.52
N GLY A 130 4.52 -15.39 -4.61
CA GLY A 130 5.92 -15.65 -4.95
C GLY A 130 6.14 -17.02 -5.58
N LEU A 131 5.52 -18.07 -5.04
CA LEU A 131 5.62 -19.44 -5.57
C LEU A 131 4.94 -19.61 -6.93
N ARG A 132 3.80 -18.93 -7.18
CA ARG A 132 3.16 -18.94 -8.50
C ARG A 132 4.06 -18.27 -9.55
N ASN A 133 4.63 -17.13 -9.19
CA ASN A 133 5.50 -16.35 -10.07
C ASN A 133 6.87 -17.01 -10.29
N SER A 134 7.31 -17.89 -9.38
CA SER A 134 8.58 -18.63 -9.49
C SER A 134 8.52 -19.88 -10.34
N SER A 135 7.35 -20.26 -10.88
CA SER A 135 7.21 -21.43 -11.78
C SER A 135 8.03 -21.33 -13.08
N ASN A 136 8.67 -20.17 -13.35
CA ASN A 136 9.67 -19.95 -14.41
C ASN A 136 11.10 -19.70 -13.91
N PHE A 137 11.36 -19.72 -12.59
CA PHE A 137 12.69 -19.55 -12.01
C PHE A 137 13.29 -20.90 -11.65
N HIS A 138 14.25 -21.34 -12.47
CA HIS A 138 15.13 -22.45 -12.11
C HIS A 138 16.08 -21.96 -11.01
N PHE A 139 15.74 -22.19 -9.74
CA PHE A 139 16.69 -22.01 -8.66
C PHE A 139 17.74 -23.11 -8.78
N PRO A 140 19.00 -22.82 -9.14
CA PRO A 140 20.04 -23.84 -9.05
C PRO A 140 20.13 -24.21 -7.56
N VAL A 141 19.80 -25.46 -7.25
CA VAL A 141 20.05 -26.01 -5.92
C VAL A 141 21.57 -26.04 -5.77
N ILE A 142 22.15 -25.03 -5.13
CA ILE A 142 23.54 -25.08 -4.71
C ILE A 142 23.57 -26.02 -3.50
N THR A 143 23.75 -27.31 -3.76
CA THR A 143 24.13 -28.24 -2.70
C THR A 143 25.51 -27.84 -2.23
N GLN A 144 25.61 -27.31 -1.00
CA GLN A 144 26.89 -27.22 -0.32
C GLN A 144 27.42 -28.66 -0.19
N LYS A 145 28.41 -29.02 -1.02
CA LYS A 145 29.25 -30.17 -0.74
C LYS A 145 30.03 -29.82 0.52
N ASN A 146 29.70 -30.49 1.63
CA ASN A 146 30.52 -30.50 2.83
C ASN A 146 31.96 -30.86 2.43
N ALA A 147 32.90 -29.99 2.80
CA ALA A 147 34.33 -30.25 2.75
C ALA A 147 34.76 -31.12 3.93
#